data_AF-A0A6A3HZ88-F1
#
_entry.id   AF-A0A6A3HZ88-F1
#
_cell.length_a   1.000
_cell.length_b   1.000
_cell.length_c   1.000
_cell.angle_alpha   90.00
_cell.angle_beta   90.00
_cell.angle_gamma   90.00
#
_symmetry.space_group_name_H-M   'P 1'
#
loop_
_entity.id
_entity.type
_entity.pdbx_description
1 polymer ?
#
loop_
_entity_poly.entity_id
_entity_poly.type
_entity_poly.pdbx_seq_one_letter_code
_entity_poly.pdbx_strand_id
1 'polypeptide(L)'
;MLMGRSMHIHGQSIFDVFAKPVVADDGVSVRYDGFATFIQGERQFTYMLVDGAAYVVESTGNDTTSAATQTVRCLESLTPFDSIVSALNTVKAVPRSLVDYEANICPSGNFFQTSTPFGGVNFTLCASTTSGFIAYGGDIMMAVEYLDGPLRNITAPKLSDSSAHCAIVVTAPAVTPTAATLLTGEN
;
A
#
# COMPACT_ATOMS: atom_id res chain seq x y z
N MET A 1 7.63 2.69 -3.68
CA MET A 1 7.36 2.77 -5.14
C MET A 1 6.65 1.52 -5.63
N LEU A 2 5.64 1.68 -6.47
CA LEU A 2 4.93 0.60 -7.15
C LEU A 2 4.96 0.85 -8.67
N MET A 3 5.33 -0.17 -9.43
CA MET A 3 5.45 -0.14 -10.89
C MET A 3 4.69 -1.33 -11.49
N GLY A 4 3.90 -1.10 -12.54
CA GLY A 4 3.24 -2.17 -13.29
C GLY A 4 3.03 -1.78 -14.74
N ARG A 5 3.44 -2.61 -15.71
CA ARG A 5 3.34 -2.23 -17.14
C ARG A 5 1.90 -2.13 -17.64
N SER A 6 1.00 -2.96 -17.13
CA SER A 6 -0.42 -3.01 -17.48
C SER A 6 -1.30 -2.27 -16.47
N MET A 7 -0.80 -2.05 -15.26
CA MET A 7 -1.52 -1.31 -14.22
C MET A 7 -1.39 0.19 -14.47
N HIS A 8 -2.50 0.83 -14.85
CA HIS A 8 -2.57 2.26 -15.09
C HIS A 8 -3.62 2.89 -14.19
N ILE A 9 -3.17 3.64 -13.19
CA ILE A 9 -4.07 4.44 -12.34
C ILE A 9 -3.92 5.88 -12.79
N HIS A 10 -5.01 6.48 -13.30
CA HIS A 10 -5.00 7.83 -13.87
C HIS A 10 -3.94 8.02 -14.98
N GLY A 11 -3.63 6.96 -15.74
CA GLY A 11 -2.62 6.97 -16.79
C GLY A 11 -1.18 6.79 -16.31
N GLN A 12 -0.96 6.64 -14.99
CA GLN A 12 0.35 6.42 -14.40
C GLN A 12 0.58 4.93 -14.13
N SER A 13 1.73 4.42 -14.56
CA SER A 13 2.18 3.03 -14.38
C SER A 13 3.25 2.88 -13.31
N ILE A 14 3.79 4.01 -12.82
CA ILE A 14 4.75 4.11 -11.73
C ILE A 14 4.22 5.18 -10.78
N PHE A 15 4.06 4.84 -9.51
CA PHE A 15 3.60 5.77 -8.49
C PHE A 15 4.06 5.35 -7.11
N ASP A 16 4.03 6.30 -6.18
CA ASP A 16 4.32 6.06 -4.78
C ASP A 16 3.05 5.92 -3.96
N VAL A 17 3.13 5.04 -2.96
CA VAL A 17 2.10 4.83 -1.95
C VAL A 17 2.78 5.05 -0.60
N PHE A 18 2.24 5.96 0.19
CA PHE A 18 2.69 6.18 1.56
C PHE A 18 1.77 5.41 2.48
N ALA A 19 2.33 4.51 3.27
CA ALA A 19 1.58 3.66 4.19
C ALA A 19 2.17 3.75 5.59
N LYS A 20 1.29 3.89 6.59
CA LYS A 20 1.60 3.93 8.01
C LYS A 20 0.95 2.71 8.66
N PRO A 21 1.72 1.75 9.20
CA PRO A 21 1.13 0.63 9.91
C PRO A 21 0.40 1.15 11.16
N VAL A 22 -0.78 0.62 11.41
CA VAL A 22 -1.54 0.87 12.63
C VAL A 22 -1.79 -0.46 13.33
N VAL A 23 -1.06 -0.64 14.42
CA VAL A 23 -1.17 -1.79 15.31
C VAL A 23 -2.36 -1.58 16.24
N ALA A 24 -3.24 -2.56 16.34
CA ALA A 24 -4.39 -2.54 17.24
C ALA A 24 -3.95 -2.75 18.70
N ASP A 25 -4.89 -2.56 19.63
CA ASP A 25 -4.63 -2.69 21.07
C ASP A 25 -4.20 -4.11 21.50
N ASP A 26 -4.50 -5.13 20.69
CA ASP A 26 -4.05 -6.51 20.92
C ASP A 26 -2.56 -6.74 20.62
N GLY A 27 -1.88 -5.75 20.03
CA GLY A 27 -0.46 -5.77 19.70
C GLY A 27 -0.08 -6.69 18.54
N VAL A 28 -1.04 -7.41 17.95
CA VAL A 28 -0.79 -8.44 16.92
C VAL A 28 -1.64 -8.26 15.68
N SER A 29 -2.65 -7.38 15.71
CA SER A 29 -3.45 -7.04 14.56
C SER A 29 -2.97 -5.76 13.93
N VAL A 30 -2.80 -5.76 12.60
CA VAL A 30 -2.22 -4.64 11.86
C VAL A 30 -3.10 -4.29 10.67
N ARG A 31 -3.40 -3.00 10.51
CA ARG A 31 -3.88 -2.43 9.23
C ARG A 31 -2.90 -1.37 8.74
N TYR A 32 -3.15 -0.82 7.57
CA TYR A 32 -2.51 0.42 7.14
C TYR A 32 -3.51 1.56 7.06
N ASP A 33 -3.04 2.73 7.46
CA ASP A 33 -3.55 3.98 6.93
C ASP A 33 -2.55 4.49 5.89
N GLY A 34 -3.01 5.17 4.85
CA GLY A 34 -2.13 5.52 3.75
C GLY A 34 -2.78 6.42 2.71
N PHE A 35 -1.97 6.88 1.78
CA PHE A 35 -2.46 7.62 0.62
C PHE A 35 -1.55 7.46 -0.60
N ALA A 36 -2.15 7.68 -1.77
CA ALA A 36 -1.47 7.81 -3.05
C ALA A 36 -2.10 8.94 -3.83
N THR A 37 -1.26 9.74 -4.50
CA THR A 37 -1.70 10.91 -5.26
C THR A 37 -1.37 10.74 -6.73
N PHE A 38 -2.34 11.02 -7.58
CA PHE A 38 -2.24 10.94 -9.02
C PHE A 38 -2.65 12.27 -9.65
N ILE A 39 -2.02 12.61 -10.76
CA ILE A 39 -2.29 13.80 -11.56
C ILE A 39 -2.78 13.33 -12.94
N GLN A 40 -3.92 13.85 -13.37
CA GLN A 40 -4.51 13.62 -14.68
C GLN A 40 -4.99 14.94 -15.28
N GLY A 41 -4.21 15.48 -16.22
CA GLY A 41 -4.46 16.83 -16.75
C GLY A 41 -4.38 17.87 -15.63
N GLU A 42 -5.43 18.66 -15.45
CA GLU A 42 -5.54 19.70 -14.40
C GLU A 42 -6.18 19.20 -13.09
N ARG A 43 -6.42 17.89 -12.99
CA ARG A 43 -7.06 17.27 -11.82
C ARG A 43 -6.02 16.48 -11.05
N GLN A 44 -6.09 16.60 -9.73
CA GLN A 44 -5.35 15.76 -8.79
C GLN A 44 -6.34 14.85 -8.05
N PHE A 45 -5.99 13.57 -7.96
CA PHE A 45 -6.73 12.55 -7.25
C PHE A 45 -5.87 11.98 -6.13
N THR A 46 -6.28 12.15 -4.88
CA THR A 46 -5.63 11.54 -3.72
C THR A 46 -6.54 10.46 -3.15
N TYR A 47 -6.12 9.21 -3.25
CA TYR A 47 -6.78 8.06 -2.63
C TYR A 47 -6.23 7.90 -1.22
N MET A 48 -7.11 7.72 -0.24
CA MET A 48 -6.73 7.62 1.16
C MET A 48 -7.43 6.45 1.83
N LEU A 49 -6.71 5.75 2.71
CA LEU A 49 -7.26 4.83 3.69
C LEU A 49 -6.94 5.40 5.07
N VAL A 50 -7.97 5.70 5.86
CA VAL A 50 -7.81 6.30 7.19
C VAL A 50 -8.78 5.63 8.14
N ASP A 51 -8.27 5.09 9.25
CA ASP A 51 -9.05 4.37 10.26
C ASP A 51 -9.94 3.27 9.67
N GLY A 52 -9.48 2.63 8.58
CA GLY A 52 -10.21 1.58 7.88
C GLY A 52 -11.27 2.07 6.88
N ALA A 53 -11.53 3.38 6.81
CA ALA A 53 -12.42 3.99 5.82
C ALA A 53 -11.64 4.50 4.60
N ALA A 54 -12.23 4.34 3.41
CA ALA A 54 -11.60 4.73 2.15
C ALA A 54 -12.22 6.00 1.55
N TYR A 55 -11.35 6.87 1.04
CA TYR A 55 -11.71 8.16 0.49
C TYR A 55 -11.01 8.38 -0.86
N VAL A 56 -11.65 9.16 -1.72
CA VAL A 56 -10.94 9.85 -2.79
C VAL A 56 -11.22 11.34 -2.71
N VAL A 57 -10.13 12.10 -2.69
CA VAL A 57 -10.11 13.55 -2.78
C VAL A 57 -9.78 13.91 -4.22
N GLU A 58 -10.65 14.66 -4.84
CA GLU A 58 -10.47 15.16 -6.19
C GLU A 58 -10.43 16.68 -6.15
N SER A 59 -9.32 17.26 -6.59
CA SER A 59 -9.10 18.70 -6.60
C SER A 59 -8.74 19.20 -7.99
N THR A 60 -9.25 20.36 -8.36
CA THR A 60 -8.89 21.08 -9.59
C THR A 60 -7.99 22.26 -9.25
N GLY A 61 -6.83 22.38 -9.87
CA GLY A 61 -5.92 23.51 -9.65
C GLY A 61 -4.50 23.26 -10.18
N ASN A 62 -3.77 24.34 -10.42
CA ASN A 62 -2.34 24.36 -10.74
C ASN A 62 -1.55 24.56 -9.43
N ASP A 63 -0.31 24.05 -9.34
CA ASP A 63 0.70 24.26 -8.27
C ASP A 63 0.82 25.72 -7.75
N THR A 64 0.33 26.70 -8.51
CA THR A 64 0.40 28.15 -8.21
C THR A 64 -0.88 28.75 -7.62
N THR A 65 -1.99 28.01 -7.53
CA THR A 65 -3.27 28.50 -6.99
C THR A 65 -3.88 27.48 -6.03
N SER A 66 -4.37 27.94 -4.86
CA SER A 66 -5.22 27.13 -3.98
C SER A 66 -6.29 26.40 -4.80
N ALA A 67 -6.51 25.11 -4.52
CA ALA A 67 -7.44 24.28 -5.30
C ALA A 67 -8.77 25.02 -5.56
N ALA A 68 -9.10 25.24 -6.83
CA ALA A 68 -10.27 26.02 -7.24
C ALA A 68 -11.57 25.34 -6.81
N THR A 69 -11.58 24.00 -6.78
CA THR A 69 -12.64 23.18 -6.20
C THR A 69 -12.05 21.90 -5.62
N GLN A 70 -12.65 21.39 -4.55
CA GLN A 70 -12.31 20.11 -3.94
C GLN A 70 -13.59 19.31 -3.70
N THR A 71 -13.61 18.07 -4.15
CA THR A 71 -14.68 17.10 -3.90
C THR A 71 -14.11 15.90 -3.18
N VAL A 72 -14.80 15.43 -2.15
CA VAL A 72 -14.39 14.30 -1.33
C VAL A 72 -15.55 13.33 -1.25
N ARG A 73 -15.29 12.08 -1.62
CA ARG A 73 -16.28 11.00 -1.61
C ARG A 73 -15.73 9.75 -0.95
N CYS A 74 -16.63 8.98 -0.34
CA CYS A 74 -16.31 7.65 0.16
C CYS A 74 -16.05 6.67 -0.99
N LEU A 75 -15.21 5.68 -0.73
CA LEU A 75 -15.05 4.52 -1.58
C LEU A 75 -15.56 3.28 -0.85
N GLU A 76 -16.31 2.45 -1.55
CA GLU A 76 -16.81 1.17 -1.02
C GLU A 76 -15.72 0.10 -0.95
N SER A 77 -14.62 0.29 -1.68
CA SER A 77 -13.48 -0.63 -1.73
C SER A 77 -12.23 0.08 -2.24
N LEU A 78 -11.06 -0.43 -1.84
CA LEU A 78 -9.74 -0.05 -2.38
C LEU A 78 -9.04 -1.22 -3.07
N THR A 79 -9.80 -2.22 -3.53
CA THR A 79 -9.24 -3.40 -4.17
C THR A 79 -8.31 -3.03 -5.34
N PRO A 80 -7.11 -3.63 -5.42
CA PRO A 80 -6.61 -4.74 -4.58
C PRO A 80 -5.87 -4.32 -3.31
N PHE A 81 -5.67 -3.03 -3.05
CA PHE A 81 -4.80 -2.53 -1.96
C PHE A 81 -5.30 -2.88 -0.56
N ASP A 82 -6.60 -3.06 -0.39
CA ASP A 82 -7.23 -3.58 0.83
C ASP A 82 -6.77 -5.01 1.19
N SER A 83 -6.26 -5.79 0.23
CA SER A 83 -5.81 -7.17 0.42
C SER A 83 -4.34 -7.32 0.80
N ILE A 84 -3.55 -6.23 0.87
CA ILE A 84 -2.09 -6.31 1.04
C ILE A 84 -1.68 -7.00 2.35
N VAL A 85 -2.34 -6.69 3.46
CA VAL A 85 -2.06 -7.33 4.75
C VAL A 85 -2.37 -8.82 4.67
N SER A 86 -3.48 -9.21 4.04
CA SER A 86 -3.84 -10.61 3.85
C SER A 86 -2.80 -11.36 3.01
N ALA A 87 -2.36 -10.79 1.88
CA ALA A 87 -1.34 -11.39 1.03
C ALA A 87 -0.02 -11.59 1.79
N LEU A 88 0.45 -10.55 2.50
CA LEU A 88 1.65 -10.60 3.33
C LEU A 88 1.51 -11.58 4.50
N ASN A 89 0.32 -11.76 5.04
CA ASN A 89 0.07 -12.72 6.11
C ASN A 89 0.20 -14.20 5.68
N THR A 90 0.23 -14.45 4.37
CA THR A 90 0.29 -15.79 3.80
C THR A 90 1.66 -16.15 3.22
N VAL A 91 2.66 -15.29 3.44
CA VAL A 91 4.00 -15.49 2.91
C VAL A 91 4.67 -16.71 3.55
N LYS A 92 5.42 -17.45 2.73
CA LYS A 92 6.23 -18.58 3.18
C LYS A 92 7.65 -18.44 2.68
N ALA A 93 8.62 -18.72 3.55
CA ALA A 93 10.02 -18.72 3.15
C ALA A 93 10.27 -19.78 2.07
N VAL A 94 11.04 -19.42 1.05
CA VAL A 94 11.42 -20.32 -0.04
C VAL A 94 12.94 -20.36 -0.21
N PRO A 95 13.52 -21.52 -0.55
CA PRO A 95 14.94 -21.62 -0.82
C PRO A 95 15.31 -20.85 -2.09
N ARG A 96 16.50 -20.25 -2.08
CA ARG A 96 17.03 -19.44 -3.18
C ARG A 96 17.08 -20.16 -4.52
N SER A 97 17.32 -21.47 -4.52
CA SER A 97 17.37 -22.31 -5.72
C SER A 97 16.05 -22.38 -6.49
N LEU A 98 14.93 -21.93 -5.90
CA LEU A 98 13.63 -21.88 -6.58
C LEU A 98 13.33 -20.50 -7.22
N VAL A 99 14.22 -19.53 -7.04
CA VAL A 99 14.10 -18.14 -7.51
C VAL A 99 15.39 -17.66 -8.18
N ASP A 100 16.10 -18.58 -8.84
CA ASP A 100 17.45 -18.35 -9.36
C ASP A 100 17.52 -17.25 -10.44
N TYR A 101 16.45 -17.01 -11.20
CA TYR A 101 16.40 -15.92 -12.18
C TYR A 101 16.36 -14.54 -11.48
N GLU A 102 15.71 -14.48 -10.34
CA GLU A 102 15.47 -13.28 -9.55
C GLU A 102 16.45 -13.11 -8.37
N ALA A 103 17.30 -14.10 -8.14
CA ALA A 103 18.40 -14.07 -7.19
C ALA A 103 19.33 -12.86 -7.40
N ASN A 104 19.49 -12.41 -8.65
CA ASN A 104 20.29 -11.22 -8.98
C ASN A 104 19.69 -9.92 -8.44
N ILE A 105 18.36 -9.85 -8.26
CA ILE A 105 17.64 -8.69 -7.70
C ILE A 105 17.92 -8.59 -6.19
N CYS A 106 18.23 -9.71 -5.55
CA CYS A 106 18.36 -9.82 -4.11
C CYS A 106 19.54 -10.71 -3.70
N PRO A 107 20.79 -10.22 -3.75
CA PRO A 107 21.98 -11.04 -3.51
C PRO A 107 22.05 -11.64 -2.10
N SER A 108 21.55 -10.92 -1.09
CA SER A 108 21.73 -11.24 0.34
C SER A 108 20.43 -11.34 1.15
N GLY A 109 19.26 -11.16 0.54
CA GLY A 109 17.99 -11.17 1.25
C GLY A 109 17.32 -12.55 1.34
N ASN A 110 16.30 -12.63 2.21
CA ASN A 110 15.46 -13.81 2.35
C ASN A 110 14.33 -13.76 1.31
N PHE A 111 14.01 -14.92 0.74
CA PHE A 111 12.91 -15.03 -0.21
C PHE A 111 11.66 -15.59 0.42
N PHE A 112 10.54 -14.98 0.05
CA PHE A 112 9.22 -15.45 0.42
C PHE A 112 8.30 -15.50 -0.80
N GLN A 113 7.28 -16.34 -0.76
CA GLN A 113 6.20 -16.34 -1.74
C GLN A 113 4.86 -16.20 -1.04
N THR A 114 3.98 -15.35 -1.59
CA THR A 114 2.60 -15.25 -1.13
C THR A 114 1.85 -16.53 -1.48
N SER A 115 1.10 -17.09 -0.52
CA SER A 115 0.19 -18.21 -0.81
C SER A 115 -1.18 -17.71 -1.31
N THR A 116 -1.53 -16.46 -1.02
CA THR A 116 -2.75 -15.79 -1.49
C THR A 116 -2.40 -14.68 -2.48
N PRO A 117 -3.03 -14.62 -3.66
CA PRO A 117 -2.74 -13.59 -4.66
C PRO A 117 -3.10 -12.18 -4.18
N PHE A 118 -2.26 -11.20 -4.51
CA PHE A 118 -2.56 -9.78 -4.42
C PHE A 118 -2.96 -9.27 -5.80
N GLY A 119 -4.17 -8.71 -5.95
CA GLY A 119 -4.66 -8.29 -7.27
C GLY A 119 -4.71 -9.42 -8.31
N GLY A 120 -4.90 -10.67 -7.85
CA GLY A 120 -4.91 -11.86 -8.71
C GLY A 120 -3.53 -12.39 -9.10
N VAL A 121 -2.45 -11.83 -8.56
CA VAL A 121 -1.06 -12.22 -8.87
C VAL A 121 -0.36 -12.75 -7.63
N ASN A 122 0.36 -13.87 -7.78
CA ASN A 122 1.27 -14.36 -6.73
C ASN A 122 2.58 -13.59 -6.80
N PHE A 123 3.05 -13.12 -5.64
CA PHE A 123 4.28 -12.36 -5.52
C PHE A 123 5.38 -13.19 -4.89
N THR A 124 6.59 -13.01 -5.41
CA THR A 124 7.82 -13.38 -4.71
C THR A 124 8.40 -12.11 -4.10
N LEU A 125 8.76 -12.20 -2.82
CA LEU A 125 9.35 -11.13 -2.04
C LEU A 125 10.81 -11.43 -1.79
N CYS A 126 11.65 -10.42 -1.92
CA CYS A 126 13.00 -10.34 -1.38
C CYS A 126 12.96 -9.35 -0.23
N ALA A 127 13.17 -9.82 1.00
CA ALA A 127 13.25 -8.95 2.16
C ALA A 127 14.70 -8.76 2.60
N SER A 128 15.05 -7.50 2.87
CA SER A 128 16.25 -7.11 3.61
C SER A 128 15.80 -6.62 4.97
N THR A 129 16.39 -7.14 6.05
CA THR A 129 15.86 -7.00 7.42
C THR A 129 15.76 -5.56 7.92
N THR A 130 16.41 -4.59 7.27
CA THR A 130 16.47 -3.20 7.74
C THR A 130 16.11 -2.15 6.69
N SER A 131 15.90 -2.54 5.42
CA SER A 131 15.71 -1.59 4.32
C SER A 131 14.40 -1.78 3.55
N GLY A 132 13.50 -2.61 4.07
CA GLY A 132 12.26 -2.99 3.42
C GLY A 132 12.41 -4.21 2.52
N PHE A 133 11.59 -4.30 1.48
CA PHE A 133 11.54 -5.46 0.61
C PHE A 133 11.15 -5.10 -0.81
N ILE A 134 11.56 -5.94 -1.76
CA ILE A 134 11.11 -5.88 -3.15
C ILE A 134 10.16 -7.05 -3.37
N ALA A 135 8.96 -6.78 -3.86
CA ALA A 135 8.02 -7.81 -4.30
C ALA A 135 7.83 -7.72 -5.81
N TYR A 136 7.83 -8.85 -6.50
CA TYR A 136 7.58 -8.91 -7.94
C TYR A 136 6.66 -10.07 -8.28
N GLY A 137 5.81 -9.86 -9.27
CA GLY A 137 4.82 -10.83 -9.72
C GLY A 137 4.16 -10.35 -11.01
N GLY A 138 4.09 -11.22 -12.02
CA GLY A 138 3.59 -10.84 -13.34
C GLY A 138 4.41 -9.69 -13.93
N ASP A 139 3.74 -8.59 -14.24
CA ASP A 139 4.35 -7.34 -14.72
C ASP A 139 4.39 -6.23 -13.66
N ILE A 140 4.15 -6.57 -12.39
CA ILE A 140 4.13 -5.68 -11.24
C ILE A 140 5.39 -5.87 -10.39
N MET A 141 5.98 -4.75 -9.97
CA MET A 141 7.08 -4.67 -9.03
C MET A 141 6.74 -3.63 -7.95
N MET A 142 6.95 -4.00 -6.70
CA MET A 142 6.83 -3.13 -5.53
C MET A 142 8.21 -3.04 -4.87
N ALA A 143 8.71 -1.82 -4.69
CA ALA A 143 9.87 -1.55 -3.85
C ALA A 143 9.36 -0.82 -2.61
N VAL A 144 9.43 -1.52 -1.48
CA VAL A 144 9.04 -1.02 -0.16
C VAL A 144 10.30 -0.59 0.57
N GLU A 145 10.26 0.64 1.06
CA GLU A 145 11.30 1.27 1.86
C GLU A 145 10.68 1.75 3.17
N TYR A 146 11.37 1.52 4.28
CA TYR A 146 10.97 2.08 5.57
C TYR A 146 11.52 3.49 5.70
N LEU A 147 10.65 4.44 6.05
CA LEU A 147 11.04 5.84 6.20
C LEU A 147 11.79 6.05 7.52
N ASP A 148 12.83 6.89 7.49
CA ASP A 148 13.65 7.23 8.67
C ASP A 148 12.84 7.93 9.79
N GLY A 149 11.69 8.50 9.45
CA GLY A 149 10.80 9.19 10.37
C GLY A 149 9.33 8.81 10.15
N PRO A 150 8.49 8.91 11.20
CA PRO A 150 7.09 8.56 11.09
C PRO A 150 6.38 9.49 10.11
N LEU A 151 5.48 8.91 9.30
CA LEU A 151 4.54 9.71 8.54
C LEU A 151 3.73 10.60 9.50
N ARG A 152 3.51 11.85 9.09
CA ARG A 152 2.56 12.74 9.77
C ARG A 152 1.21 12.03 9.86
N ASN A 153 0.44 12.33 10.90
CA ASN A 153 -0.88 11.74 11.07
C ASN A 153 -1.74 11.99 9.82
N ILE A 154 -2.18 10.88 9.23
CA ILE A 154 -3.12 10.87 8.11
C ILE A 154 -4.51 11.03 8.75
N THR A 155 -5.25 12.05 8.35
CA THR A 155 -6.55 12.37 8.93
C THR A 155 -7.63 12.27 7.88
N ALA A 156 -8.83 11.85 8.29
CA ALA A 156 -9.96 11.71 7.39
C ALA A 156 -10.32 13.09 6.80
N PRO A 157 -10.46 13.21 5.47
CA PRO A 157 -10.88 14.46 4.86
C PRO A 157 -12.36 14.76 5.17
N LYS A 158 -12.71 16.04 5.16
CA LYS A 158 -14.11 16.47 5.28
C LYS A 158 -14.89 16.07 4.02
N LEU A 159 -15.97 15.32 4.19
CA LEU A 159 -16.83 14.88 3.09
C LEU A 159 -17.59 16.05 2.47
N SER A 160 -17.82 15.96 1.16
CA SER A 160 -18.56 16.99 0.41
C SER A 160 -20.09 16.84 0.54
N ASP A 161 -20.59 15.66 0.89
CA ASP A 161 -22.01 15.29 0.85
C ASP A 161 -22.74 15.44 2.20
N SER A 162 -22.22 16.27 3.12
CA SER A 162 -22.71 16.48 4.50
C SER A 162 -22.71 15.25 5.42
N SER A 163 -22.33 14.08 4.90
CA SER A 163 -22.09 12.88 5.69
C SER A 163 -20.99 13.11 6.73
N ALA A 164 -21.15 12.54 7.92
CA ALA A 164 -20.17 12.69 9.00
C ALA A 164 -18.93 11.80 8.76
N HIS A 165 -19.13 10.54 8.32
CA HIS A 165 -18.08 9.54 8.17
C HIS A 165 -18.38 8.58 7.01
N CYS A 166 -17.32 7.99 6.45
CA CYS A 166 -17.43 6.87 5.51
C CYS A 166 -17.55 5.54 6.26
N ALA A 167 -18.08 4.52 5.58
CA ALA A 167 -18.10 3.16 6.10
C ALA A 167 -16.67 2.59 6.19
N ILE A 168 -16.48 1.68 7.15
CA ILE A 168 -15.24 0.91 7.28
C ILE A 168 -15.21 -0.18 6.19
N VAL A 169 -14.14 -0.19 5.41
CA VAL A 169 -13.92 -1.14 4.31
C VAL A 169 -12.68 -2.02 4.52
N VAL A 170 -11.79 -1.64 5.44
CA VAL A 170 -10.62 -2.43 5.85
C VAL A 170 -10.59 -2.57 7.37
N THR A 171 -10.35 -3.79 7.86
CA THR A 171 -10.14 -4.07 9.29
C THR A 171 -8.69 -4.50 9.54
N ALA A 172 -8.26 -4.52 10.80
CA ALA A 172 -6.95 -5.01 11.19
C ALA A 172 -7.03 -6.52 11.51
N PRO A 173 -6.52 -7.43 10.67
CA PRO A 173 -6.40 -8.84 11.02
C PRO A 173 -5.15 -9.09 11.88
N ALA A 174 -5.20 -10.15 12.68
CA ALA A 174 -4.02 -10.69 13.35
C ALA A 174 -2.97 -11.16 12.31
N VAL A 175 -1.72 -10.76 12.50
CA VAL A 175 -0.63 -11.06 11.58
C VAL A 175 0.36 -12.07 12.15
N THR A 176 0.97 -12.87 11.27
CA THR A 176 2.10 -13.73 11.62
C THR A 176 3.33 -12.89 11.97
N PRO A 177 4.30 -13.42 12.74
CA PRO A 177 5.52 -12.68 13.06
C PRO A 177 6.27 -12.18 11.83
N THR A 178 6.37 -13.01 10.77
CA THR A 178 7.00 -12.61 9.51
C THR A 178 6.26 -11.47 8.84
N ALA A 179 4.92 -11.53 8.81
CA ALA A 179 4.13 -10.44 8.25
C ALA A 179 4.28 -9.16 9.09
N ALA A 180 4.27 -9.25 10.42
CA ALA A 180 4.51 -8.09 11.29
C ALA A 180 5.82 -7.38 10.92
N THR A 181 6.93 -8.10 10.84
CA THR A 181 8.23 -7.52 10.44
C THR A 181 8.22 -6.90 9.04
N LEU A 182 7.56 -7.54 8.07
CA LEU A 182 7.42 -6.96 6.72
C LEU A 182 6.52 -5.71 6.71
N LEU A 183 5.55 -5.64 7.62
CA LEU A 183 4.57 -4.57 7.65
C LEU A 183 5.09 -3.33 8.41
N THR A 184 5.82 -3.54 9.50
CA THR A 184 6.27 -2.48 10.41
C THR A 184 7.73 -2.11 10.24
N GLY A 185 8.55 -3.02 9.70
CA GLY A 185 10.00 -2.87 9.68
C GLY A 185 10.66 -3.03 11.04
N GLU A 186 9.91 -3.44 12.07
CA GLU A 186 10.40 -3.70 13.42
C GLU A 186 10.76 -5.19 13.57
N ASN A 187 11.91 -5.47 14.18
CA ASN A 187 12.39 -6.81 14.54
C ASN A 187 12.39 -6.99 16.06
#